data_AF-A0A2G6C9T1-F1
#
_entry.id   AF-A0A2G6C9T1-F1
#
_cell.length_a   1.000
_cell.length_b   1.000
_cell.length_c   1.000
_cell.angle_alpha   90.00
_cell.angle_beta   90.00
_cell.angle_gamma   90.00
#
_symmetry.space_group_name_H-M   'P 1'
#
loop_
_entity.id
_entity.type
_entity.pdbx_description
1 polymer ?
#
loop_
_entity_poly.entity_id
_entity_poly.type
_entity_poly.pdbx_seq_one_letter_code
_entity_poly.pdbx_strand_id
1 'polypeptide(L)'
;AGESRCFPVAENIHKNGILHQTIAPARVDETLAKSAKAAAQTLADKLEFVGVMAVEFFVTQQGELLVNEMAPRTHNSGHYTLDACETSQFEQQVRMVCDLPFGSTEQHTPVVMTNLLGDVWGNDQPKWDVVLSNPHSKLHLYGKHEARPARKMGHFCTLDQDVDRAIQTAGTLFAGLQG
;
A
#
# COMPACT_ATOMS: atom_id res chain seq x y z
N ALA A 1 7.54 25.50 10.57
CA ALA A 1 6.85 24.30 10.08
C ALA A 1 7.90 23.36 9.51
N GLY A 2 7.80 22.06 9.79
CA GLY A 2 8.69 21.05 9.20
C GLY A 2 8.41 20.86 7.72
N GLU A 3 9.29 20.17 7.02
CA GLU A 3 9.05 19.72 5.65
C GLU A 3 8.20 18.44 5.67
N SER A 4 7.19 18.35 4.81
CA SER A 4 6.40 17.12 4.62
C SER A 4 6.29 16.76 3.14
N ARG A 5 6.18 15.46 2.87
CA ARG A 5 5.92 14.89 1.54
C ARG A 5 4.84 13.83 1.67
N CYS A 6 3.86 13.86 0.77
CA CYS A 6 2.79 12.87 0.72
C CYS A 6 2.98 11.95 -0.47
N PHE A 7 2.98 10.64 -0.21
CA PHE A 7 2.78 9.62 -1.23
C PHE A 7 1.44 9.82 -1.97
N PRO A 8 1.28 9.26 -3.17
CA PRO A 8 -0.03 9.16 -3.81
C PRO A 8 -1.08 8.59 -2.86
N VAL A 9 -2.29 9.13 -2.95
CA VAL A 9 -3.42 8.58 -2.18
C VAL A 9 -3.68 7.17 -2.67
N ALA A 10 -3.87 6.26 -1.72
CA ALA A 10 -4.09 4.84 -1.96
C ALA A 10 -5.53 4.48 -1.58
N GLU A 11 -6.19 3.71 -2.44
CA GLU A 11 -7.51 3.13 -2.17
C GLU A 11 -7.33 1.75 -1.56
N ASN A 12 -7.95 1.50 -0.40
CA ASN A 12 -7.77 0.28 0.36
C ASN A 12 -9.05 -0.56 0.40
N ILE A 13 -8.95 -1.80 -0.05
CA ILE A 13 -10.04 -2.79 0.00
C ILE A 13 -9.76 -3.74 1.17
N HIS A 14 -10.67 -3.78 2.13
CA HIS A 14 -10.59 -4.67 3.29
C HIS A 14 -11.55 -5.86 3.12
N LYS A 15 -11.10 -7.05 3.53
CA LYS A 15 -11.93 -8.27 3.62
C LYS A 15 -11.78 -8.84 5.03
N ASN A 16 -12.88 -9.12 5.71
CA ASN A 16 -12.89 -9.66 7.08
C ASN A 16 -12.03 -8.84 8.06
N GLY A 17 -12.03 -7.52 7.94
CA GLY A 17 -11.24 -6.62 8.79
C GLY A 17 -9.74 -6.59 8.49
N ILE A 18 -9.28 -7.23 7.41
CA ILE A 18 -7.86 -7.26 7.01
C ILE A 18 -7.71 -6.63 5.63
N LEU A 19 -6.69 -5.77 5.47
CA LEU A 19 -6.34 -5.20 4.18
C LEU A 19 -6.09 -6.31 3.17
N HIS A 20 -6.90 -6.37 2.12
CA HIS A 20 -6.76 -7.32 1.03
C HIS A 20 -5.95 -6.72 -0.11
N GLN A 21 -6.35 -5.54 -0.59
CA GLN A 21 -5.71 -4.86 -1.71
C GLN A 21 -5.54 -3.36 -1.43
N THR A 22 -4.45 -2.82 -1.95
CA THR A 22 -4.21 -1.39 -2.07
C THR A 22 -4.03 -1.04 -3.55
N ILE A 23 -4.75 -0.04 -4.03
CA ILE A 23 -4.66 0.48 -5.40
C ILE A 23 -4.07 1.89 -5.33
N ALA A 24 -2.98 2.12 -6.07
CA ALA A 24 -2.33 3.43 -6.16
C ALA A 24 -2.07 3.79 -7.64
N PRO A 25 -2.48 4.99 -8.11
CA PRO A 25 -3.24 6.00 -7.37
C PRO A 25 -4.68 5.53 -7.07
N ALA A 26 -5.26 6.08 -6.00
CA ALA A 26 -6.65 5.86 -5.65
C ALA A 26 -7.59 6.33 -6.77
N ARG A 27 -8.67 5.59 -7.02
CA ARG A 27 -9.67 5.93 -8.05
C ARG A 27 -10.68 6.94 -7.51
N VAL A 28 -10.17 8.11 -7.15
CA VAL A 28 -10.92 9.26 -6.64
C VAL A 28 -10.60 10.50 -7.47
N ASP A 29 -11.45 11.52 -7.40
CA ASP A 29 -11.13 12.79 -8.05
C ASP A 29 -9.93 13.49 -7.40
N GLU A 30 -9.31 14.40 -8.17
CA GLU A 30 -8.10 15.11 -7.75
C GLU A 30 -8.35 16.01 -6.53
N THR A 31 -9.56 16.55 -6.38
CA THR A 31 -9.94 17.42 -5.27
C THR A 31 -9.96 16.65 -3.96
N LEU A 32 -10.55 15.45 -3.97
CA LEU A 32 -10.60 14.55 -2.83
C LEU A 32 -9.20 14.06 -2.47
N ALA A 33 -8.37 13.70 -3.46
CA ALA A 33 -6.98 13.32 -3.23
C ALA A 33 -6.15 14.45 -2.60
N LYS A 34 -6.30 15.68 -3.09
CA LYS A 34 -5.66 16.87 -2.50
C LYS A 34 -6.12 17.12 -1.06
N SER A 35 -7.41 16.94 -0.80
CA SER A 35 -8.01 17.14 0.52
C SER A 35 -7.48 16.13 1.54
N ALA A 36 -7.36 14.85 1.14
CA ALA A 36 -6.76 13.81 1.99
C ALA A 36 -5.29 14.11 2.32
N LYS A 37 -4.50 14.55 1.34
CA LYS A 37 -3.10 14.95 1.56
C LYS A 37 -2.99 16.17 2.49
N ALA A 38 -3.82 17.19 2.29
CA ALA A 38 -3.82 18.39 3.13
C ALA A 38 -4.23 18.07 4.58
N ALA A 39 -5.20 17.18 4.78
CA ALA A 39 -5.60 16.72 6.11
C ALA A 39 -4.47 15.96 6.81
N ALA A 40 -3.78 15.05 6.10
CA ALA A 40 -2.63 14.33 6.64
C ALA A 40 -1.46 15.27 7.01
N GLN A 41 -1.15 16.26 6.17
CA GLN A 41 -0.12 17.26 6.47
C GLN A 41 -0.48 18.12 7.68
N THR A 42 -1.74 18.58 7.75
CA THR A 42 -2.24 19.33 8.91
C THR A 42 -2.11 18.52 10.19
N LEU A 43 -2.41 17.21 10.15
CA LEU A 43 -2.26 16.33 11.30
C LEU A 43 -0.78 16.18 11.71
N ALA A 44 0.13 15.97 10.75
CA ALA A 44 1.57 15.88 11.02
C ALA A 44 2.10 17.16 11.68
N ASP A 45 1.75 18.31 11.11
CA ASP A 45 2.19 19.62 11.59
C ASP A 45 1.68 19.89 13.02
N LYS A 46 0.40 19.58 13.29
CA LYS A 46 -0.21 19.79 14.62
C LYS A 46 0.35 18.86 15.69
N LEU A 47 0.81 17.67 15.30
CA LEU A 47 1.44 16.70 16.19
C LEU A 47 2.96 16.92 16.31
N GLU A 48 3.53 17.87 15.58
CA GLU A 48 4.98 18.05 15.44
C GLU A 48 5.68 16.72 15.08
N PHE A 49 5.05 15.95 14.20
CA PHE A 49 5.41 14.56 13.95
C PHE A 49 6.69 14.43 13.13
N VAL A 50 7.61 13.57 13.59
CA VAL A 50 8.85 13.22 12.87
C VAL A 50 8.82 11.74 12.53
N GLY A 51 8.86 11.43 11.23
CA GLY A 51 8.88 10.06 10.73
C GLY A 51 7.87 9.83 9.60
N VAL A 52 7.45 8.58 9.43
CA VAL A 52 6.42 8.17 8.49
C VAL A 52 5.15 7.85 9.26
N MET A 53 4.02 8.39 8.83
CA MET A 53 2.70 8.04 9.34
C MET A 53 1.73 7.72 8.21
N ALA A 54 0.80 6.81 8.46
CA ALA A 54 -0.39 6.63 7.63
C ALA A 54 -1.60 7.24 8.33
N VAL A 55 -2.48 7.86 7.54
CA VAL A 55 -3.79 8.35 7.97
C VAL A 55 -4.82 7.67 7.09
N GLU A 56 -5.72 6.92 7.71
CA GLU A 56 -6.81 6.25 7.00
C GLU A 56 -8.07 7.10 7.03
N PHE A 57 -8.78 7.13 5.90
CA PHE A 57 -9.99 7.90 5.73
C PHE A 57 -11.12 7.00 5.23
N PHE A 58 -12.35 7.36 5.60
CA PHE A 58 -13.55 6.97 4.87
C PHE A 58 -13.97 8.11 3.95
N VAL A 59 -14.51 7.75 2.79
CA VAL A 59 -15.17 8.67 1.86
C VAL A 59 -16.66 8.38 1.93
N THR A 60 -17.47 9.35 2.31
CA THR A 60 -18.93 9.19 2.35
C THR A 60 -19.52 9.17 0.95
N GLN A 61 -20.77 8.74 0.80
CA GLN A 61 -21.47 8.79 -0.50
C GLN A 61 -21.65 10.23 -1.02
N GLN A 62 -21.56 11.22 -0.12
CA GLN A 62 -21.62 12.65 -0.43
C GLN A 62 -20.23 13.23 -0.77
N GLY A 63 -19.18 12.41 -0.76
CA GLY A 63 -17.81 12.80 -1.08
C GLY A 63 -17.04 13.43 0.08
N GLU A 64 -17.51 13.29 1.32
CA GLU A 64 -16.84 13.85 2.50
C GLU A 64 -15.74 12.92 3.00
N LEU A 65 -14.60 13.48 3.41
CA LEU A 65 -13.52 12.74 4.06
C LEU A 65 -13.71 12.71 5.58
N LEU A 66 -13.71 11.52 6.15
CA LEU A 66 -13.73 11.28 7.59
C LEU A 66 -12.45 10.56 7.98
N VAL A 67 -11.67 11.11 8.93
CA VAL A 67 -10.51 10.40 9.49
C VAL A 67 -11.00 9.19 10.28
N ASN A 68 -10.48 8.02 9.95
CA ASN A 68 -10.76 6.77 10.67
C ASN A 68 -9.70 6.53 11.76
N GLU A 69 -8.45 6.37 11.34
CA GLU A 69 -7.33 6.08 12.25
C GLU A 69 -6.00 6.63 11.74
N MET A 70 -4.99 6.62 12.60
CA MET A 70 -3.62 6.95 12.24
C MET A 70 -2.63 5.90 12.78
N ALA A 71 -1.59 5.63 11.99
CA ALA A 71 -0.50 4.74 12.38
C ALA A 71 0.84 5.52 12.29
N PRO A 72 1.54 5.78 13.42
CA PRO A 72 2.78 6.55 13.45
C PRO A 72 4.00 5.68 13.07
N ARG A 73 3.91 4.97 11.95
CA ARG A 73 4.95 4.08 11.40
C ARG A 73 4.68 3.83 9.92
N THR A 74 5.62 3.16 9.25
CA THR A 74 5.33 2.52 7.96
C THR A 74 4.10 1.63 8.08
N HIS A 75 3.29 1.62 7.02
CA HIS A 75 1.99 1.00 7.01
C HIS A 75 1.85 -0.02 5.87
N ASN A 76 0.96 -1.00 6.06
CA ASN A 76 0.74 -2.07 5.08
C ASN A 76 0.25 -1.51 3.74
N SER A 77 -0.67 -0.55 3.79
CA SER A 77 -1.15 0.15 2.60
C SER A 77 -0.08 1.00 1.89
N GLY A 78 1.11 1.16 2.48
CA GLY A 78 2.25 1.82 1.83
C GLY A 78 3.24 0.86 1.19
N HIS A 79 3.06 -0.47 1.27
CA HIS A 79 4.06 -1.40 0.74
C HIS A 79 4.24 -1.31 -0.78
N TYR A 80 3.22 -0.83 -1.50
CA TYR A 80 3.32 -0.54 -2.94
C TYR A 80 4.47 0.41 -3.30
N THR A 81 4.87 1.29 -2.37
CA THR A 81 5.95 2.27 -2.57
C THR A 81 7.33 1.61 -2.77
N LEU A 82 7.49 0.33 -2.43
CA LEU A 82 8.72 -0.43 -2.72
C LEU A 82 8.97 -0.58 -4.22
N ASP A 83 7.91 -0.78 -5.00
CA ASP A 83 8.02 -1.13 -6.43
C ASP A 83 7.52 -0.04 -7.37
N ALA A 84 6.76 0.94 -6.86
CA ALA A 84 6.04 1.91 -7.69
C ALA A 84 6.37 3.37 -7.40
N CYS A 85 7.21 3.67 -6.40
CA CYS A 85 7.62 5.02 -6.07
C CYS A 85 9.14 5.18 -6.12
N GLU A 86 9.60 6.40 -6.44
CA GLU A 86 11.02 6.76 -6.46
C GLU A 86 11.72 6.54 -5.11
N THR A 87 10.99 6.69 -4.01
CA THR A 87 11.49 6.41 -2.66
C THR A 87 10.44 5.66 -1.88
N SER A 88 10.77 4.49 -1.33
CA SER A 88 9.83 3.71 -0.53
C SER A 88 9.54 4.38 0.82
N GLN A 89 8.40 4.06 1.43
CA GLN A 89 8.08 4.50 2.80
C GLN A 89 9.16 4.08 3.82
N PHE A 90 9.87 2.97 3.57
CA PHE A 90 10.91 2.46 4.46
C PHE A 90 12.17 3.31 4.34
N GLU A 91 12.55 3.66 3.11
CA GLU A 91 13.67 4.58 2.87
C GLU A 91 13.36 5.97 3.43
N GLN A 92 12.13 6.48 3.24
CA GLN A 92 11.72 7.73 3.88
C GLN A 92 11.79 7.67 5.40
N GLN A 93 11.39 6.54 6.01
CA GLN A 93 11.51 6.38 7.45
C GLN A 93 12.98 6.50 7.91
N VAL A 94 13.91 5.85 7.20
CA VAL A 94 15.35 5.99 7.49
C VAL A 94 15.80 7.44 7.33
N ARG A 95 15.44 8.09 6.22
CA ARG A 95 15.82 9.50 5.97
C ARG A 95 15.32 10.42 7.09
N MET A 96 14.08 10.24 7.55
CA MET A 96 13.51 11.07 8.62
C MET A 96 14.13 10.83 9.99
N VAL A 97 14.41 9.57 10.34
CA VAL A 97 15.02 9.25 11.64
C VAL A 97 16.50 9.64 11.69
N CYS A 98 17.17 9.69 10.53
CA CYS A 98 18.59 10.05 10.42
C CYS A 98 18.86 11.50 10.01
N ASP A 99 17.83 12.36 9.98
CA ASP A 99 17.94 13.78 9.56
C ASP A 99 18.59 13.95 8.16
N LEU A 100 18.22 13.07 7.23
CA LEU A 100 18.65 13.11 5.83
C LEU A 100 17.60 13.78 4.94
N PRO A 101 17.98 14.33 3.78
CA PRO A 101 17.03 14.93 2.85
C PRO A 101 15.91 13.97 2.40
N PHE A 102 14.70 14.51 2.24
CA PHE A 102 13.56 13.77 1.69
C PHE A 102 13.87 13.16 0.32
N GLY A 103 13.42 11.93 0.11
CA GLY A 103 13.32 11.34 -1.22
C GLY A 103 12.09 11.83 -1.96
N SER A 104 12.06 11.64 -3.29
CA SER A 104 10.87 11.90 -4.08
C SER A 104 9.80 10.85 -3.75
N THR A 105 8.57 11.30 -3.51
CA THR A 105 7.42 10.40 -3.34
C THR A 105 6.65 10.20 -4.64
N GLU A 106 7.23 10.58 -5.78
CA GLU A 106 6.64 10.41 -7.10
C GLU A 106 6.40 8.93 -7.38
N GLN A 107 5.23 8.63 -7.93
CA GLN A 107 4.87 7.31 -8.38
C GLN A 107 5.07 7.22 -9.89
N HIS A 108 5.96 6.34 -10.31
CA HIS A 108 6.32 6.17 -11.72
C HIS A 108 5.37 5.22 -12.47
N THR A 109 4.62 4.36 -11.76
CA THR A 109 3.71 3.40 -12.41
C THR A 109 2.52 3.05 -11.50
N PRO A 110 1.28 3.02 -12.03
CA PRO A 110 0.12 2.50 -11.29
C PRO A 110 0.34 1.07 -10.80
N VAL A 111 -0.21 0.75 -9.63
CA VAL A 111 0.06 -0.52 -8.95
C VAL A 111 -1.11 -0.98 -8.10
N VAL A 112 -1.29 -2.29 -8.05
CA VAL A 112 -2.15 -2.98 -7.10
C VAL A 112 -1.29 -3.87 -6.21
N MET A 113 -1.21 -3.54 -4.93
CA MET A 113 -0.60 -4.39 -3.92
C MET A 113 -1.65 -5.33 -3.34
N THR A 114 -1.40 -6.63 -3.34
CA THR A 114 -2.30 -7.65 -2.79
C THR A 114 -1.62 -8.38 -1.64
N ASN A 115 -2.26 -8.42 -0.46
CA ASN A 115 -1.75 -9.15 0.69
C ASN A 115 -1.87 -10.66 0.51
N LEU A 116 -0.84 -11.37 0.97
CA LEU A 116 -0.81 -12.83 1.06
C LEU A 116 -0.95 -13.22 2.54
N LEU A 117 -2.11 -13.75 2.90
CA LEU A 117 -2.36 -14.29 4.23
C LEU A 117 -1.97 -15.78 4.27
N GLY A 118 -1.75 -16.32 5.47
CA GLY A 118 -1.42 -17.74 5.65
C GLY A 118 -2.51 -18.66 5.12
N ASP A 119 -3.74 -18.19 5.00
CA ASP A 119 -4.86 -18.89 4.35
C ASP A 119 -4.51 -19.31 2.91
N VAL A 120 -3.65 -18.55 2.21
CA VAL A 120 -3.20 -18.87 0.84
C VAL A 120 -2.40 -20.18 0.80
N TRP A 121 -1.72 -20.57 1.87
CA TRP A 121 -0.98 -21.84 1.94
C TRP A 121 -1.93 -23.05 1.96
N GLY A 122 -3.10 -22.97 2.62
CA GLY A 122 -3.97 -24.14 2.76
C GLY A 122 -3.22 -25.32 3.39
N ASN A 123 -3.16 -26.45 2.68
CA ASN A 123 -2.41 -27.65 3.11
C ASN A 123 -1.00 -27.76 2.51
N ASP A 124 -0.64 -26.92 1.54
CA ASP A 124 0.60 -27.03 0.74
C ASP A 124 1.27 -25.65 0.54
N GLN A 125 2.27 -25.56 -0.34
CA GLN A 125 2.84 -24.27 -0.73
C GLN A 125 2.01 -23.63 -1.85
N PRO A 126 1.79 -22.30 -1.82
CA PRO A 126 1.15 -21.59 -2.93
C PRO A 126 1.95 -21.70 -4.23
N LYS A 127 1.24 -21.66 -5.36
CA LYS A 127 1.83 -21.72 -6.71
C LYS A 127 2.51 -20.40 -7.08
N TRP A 128 3.71 -20.17 -6.53
CA TRP A 128 4.45 -18.92 -6.72
C TRP A 128 4.77 -18.62 -8.20
N ASP A 129 4.92 -19.65 -9.02
CA ASP A 129 5.12 -19.56 -10.46
C ASP A 129 4.01 -18.76 -11.15
N VAL A 130 2.78 -18.78 -10.64
CA VAL A 130 1.68 -17.97 -11.18
C VAL A 130 2.00 -16.48 -11.12
N VAL A 131 2.48 -15.99 -9.96
CA VAL A 131 2.87 -14.58 -9.78
C VAL A 131 4.18 -14.28 -10.49
N LEU A 132 5.17 -15.17 -10.36
CA LEU A 132 6.52 -14.98 -10.90
C LEU A 132 6.58 -15.04 -12.44
N SER A 133 5.61 -15.68 -13.09
CA SER A 133 5.50 -15.69 -14.56
C SER A 133 4.95 -14.39 -15.13
N ASN A 134 4.37 -13.51 -14.29
CA ASN A 134 3.96 -12.18 -14.73
C ASN A 134 5.16 -11.20 -14.63
N PRO A 135 5.64 -10.64 -15.75
CA PRO A 135 6.83 -9.78 -15.74
C PRO A 135 6.62 -8.44 -15.01
N HIS A 136 5.37 -8.06 -14.76
CA HIS A 136 4.98 -6.84 -14.08
C HIS A 136 4.57 -7.06 -12.62
N SER A 137 4.75 -8.29 -12.09
CA SER A 137 4.49 -8.58 -10.69
C SER A 137 5.79 -8.72 -9.89
N LYS A 138 5.76 -8.24 -8.64
CA LYS A 138 6.87 -8.30 -7.68
C LYS A 138 6.38 -8.99 -6.42
N LEU A 139 6.91 -10.18 -6.12
CA LEU A 139 6.54 -10.99 -4.96
C LEU A 139 7.47 -10.67 -3.78
N HIS A 140 6.87 -10.35 -2.62
CA HIS A 140 7.57 -10.06 -1.38
C HIS A 140 7.11 -11.03 -0.28
N LEU A 141 7.99 -11.94 0.14
CA LEU A 141 7.72 -12.90 1.23
C LEU A 141 8.51 -12.52 2.48
N TYR A 142 7.86 -12.56 3.64
CA TYR A 142 8.45 -12.09 4.90
C TYR A 142 9.31 -13.14 5.63
N GLY A 143 9.53 -14.31 5.04
CA GLY A 143 10.33 -15.38 5.66
C GLY A 143 9.74 -15.96 6.96
N LYS A 144 8.44 -15.79 7.21
CA LYS A 144 7.77 -16.31 8.41
C LYS A 144 7.67 -17.83 8.32
N HIS A 145 8.16 -18.53 9.34
CA HIS A 145 8.24 -20.00 9.36
C HIS A 145 6.89 -20.73 9.26
N GLU A 146 5.82 -20.14 9.80
CA GLU A 146 4.52 -20.82 9.92
C GLU A 146 3.41 -19.95 9.30
N ALA A 147 2.72 -20.51 8.32
CA ALA A 147 1.50 -19.94 7.76
C ALA A 147 0.32 -20.26 8.70
N ARG A 148 -0.31 -19.22 9.24
CA ARG A 148 -1.51 -19.34 10.09
C ARG A 148 -2.65 -18.55 9.47
N PRO A 149 -3.92 -18.96 9.68
CA PRO A 149 -5.07 -18.18 9.23
C PRO A 149 -4.95 -16.71 9.64
N ALA A 150 -5.30 -15.80 8.73
CA ALA A 150 -5.20 -14.35 8.87
C ALA A 150 -3.79 -13.76 9.10
N ARG A 151 -2.72 -14.58 9.17
CA ARG A 151 -1.35 -14.08 9.35
C ARG A 151 -0.83 -13.55 8.03
N LYS A 152 -0.43 -12.28 7.97
CA LYS A 152 0.25 -11.71 6.79
C LYS A 152 1.60 -12.41 6.57
N MET A 153 1.75 -13.15 5.48
CA MET A 153 2.96 -13.91 5.12
C MET A 153 3.80 -13.23 4.05
N GLY A 154 3.17 -12.36 3.26
CA GLY A 154 3.82 -11.57 2.22
C GLY A 154 2.83 -10.62 1.55
N HIS A 155 3.25 -10.06 0.44
CA HIS A 155 2.39 -9.37 -0.51
C HIS A 155 2.99 -9.52 -1.91
N PHE A 156 2.22 -9.17 -2.93
CA PHE A 156 2.78 -8.90 -4.24
C PHE A 156 2.23 -7.59 -4.80
N CYS A 157 3.05 -6.90 -5.60
CA CYS A 157 2.67 -5.71 -6.34
C CYS A 157 2.51 -6.07 -7.81
N THR A 158 1.38 -5.73 -8.43
CA THR A 158 1.16 -5.85 -9.87
C THR A 158 1.12 -4.45 -10.47
N LEU A 159 2.06 -4.15 -11.35
CA LEU A 159 2.21 -2.86 -12.00
C LEU A 159 1.63 -2.89 -13.41
N ASP A 160 0.96 -1.82 -13.83
CA ASP A 160 0.52 -1.62 -15.21
C ASP A 160 0.34 -0.12 -15.44
N GLN A 161 0.47 0.35 -16.68
CA GLN A 161 0.16 1.74 -17.05
C GLN A 161 -1.35 2.04 -16.95
N ASP A 162 -2.18 0.99 -16.90
CA ASP A 162 -3.62 1.07 -16.70
C ASP A 162 -4.01 0.37 -15.39
N VAL A 163 -4.55 1.15 -14.46
CA VAL A 163 -4.92 0.66 -13.13
C VAL A 163 -5.99 -0.43 -13.17
N ASP A 164 -6.91 -0.40 -14.13
CA ASP A 164 -7.97 -1.41 -14.23
C ASP A 164 -7.41 -2.75 -14.71
N ARG A 165 -6.43 -2.73 -15.63
CA ARG A 165 -5.67 -3.93 -16.01
C ARG A 165 -4.83 -4.47 -14.87
N ALA A 166 -4.20 -3.60 -14.07
CA ALA A 166 -3.47 -4.03 -12.87
C ALA A 166 -4.41 -4.72 -11.86
N ILE A 167 -5.62 -4.19 -11.65
CA ILE A 167 -6.65 -4.78 -10.78
C ILE A 167 -7.07 -6.15 -11.30
N GLN A 168 -7.44 -6.25 -12.58
CA GLN A 168 -7.86 -7.51 -13.18
C GLN A 168 -6.76 -8.57 -13.08
N THR A 169 -5.53 -8.19 -13.44
CA THR A 169 -4.36 -9.07 -13.40
C THR A 169 -4.07 -9.53 -11.98
N ALA A 170 -4.03 -8.62 -11.00
CA ALA A 170 -3.83 -8.97 -9.60
C ALA A 170 -4.89 -9.95 -9.09
N GLY A 171 -6.15 -9.77 -9.49
CA GLY A 171 -7.25 -10.69 -9.17
C GLY A 171 -7.04 -12.09 -9.76
N THR A 172 -6.69 -12.18 -11.04
CA THR A 172 -6.39 -13.45 -11.72
C THR A 172 -5.20 -14.17 -11.07
N LEU A 173 -4.12 -13.44 -10.79
CA LEU A 173 -2.94 -13.99 -10.14
C LEU A 173 -3.27 -14.52 -8.74
N PHE A 174 -3.99 -13.74 -7.94
CA PHE A 174 -4.38 -14.16 -6.59
C PHE A 174 -5.25 -15.42 -6.61
N ALA A 175 -6.21 -15.51 -7.53
CA ALA A 175 -7.07 -16.69 -7.68
C ALA A 175 -6.30 -17.95 -8.09
N GLY A 176 -5.19 -17.80 -8.82
CA GLY A 176 -4.35 -18.92 -9.25
C GLY A 176 -3.36 -19.43 -8.19
N LEU A 177 -3.19 -18.73 -7.06
CA LEU A 177 -2.25 -19.13 -6.01
C LEU A 177 -2.66 -20.40 -5.28
N GLN A 178 -3.96 -20.68 -5.21
CA GLN A 178 -4.53 -21.88 -4.60
C GLN A 178 -5.05 -22.80 -5.70
N GLY A 179 -4.54 -24.02 -5.75
CA GLY A 179 -5.08 -25.07 -6.60
C GLY A 179 -4.39 -26.40 -6.37
#